data_AF-A0A7V4N5B8-F1
#
_entry.id   AF-A0A7V4N5B8-F1
#
_cell.length_a   1.000
_cell.length_b   1.000
_cell.length_c   1.000
_cell.angle_alpha   90.00
_cell.angle_beta   90.00
_cell.angle_gamma   90.00
#
_symmetry.space_group_name_H-M   'P 1'
#
loop_
_entity.id
_entity.type
_entity.pdbx_description
1 polymer ?
#
loop_
_entity_poly.entity_id
_entity_poly.type
_entity_poly.pdbx_seq_one_letter_code
_entity_poly.pdbx_strand_id
1 'polypeptide(L)'
;MISFLLKRFLTLIITLLGITIISFSIIHLAPGGPLSPLTEFNPKITPEYREKLVKMYGLDKPLYIQYLNWLKGILKLNFGNSFS
;
A
#
# COMPACT_ATOMS: atom_id res chain seq x y z
N MET A 1 -23.81 -25.55 10.37
CA MET A 1 -22.60 -25.50 9.49
C MET A 1 -22.40 -24.13 8.84
N ILE A 2 -23.41 -23.52 8.21
CA ILE A 2 -23.31 -22.17 7.58
C ILE A 2 -22.88 -21.06 8.57
N SER A 3 -23.47 -21.01 9.77
CA SER A 3 -23.07 -20.04 10.82
C SER A 3 -21.59 -20.18 11.22
N PHE A 4 -21.07 -21.40 11.26
CA PHE A 4 -19.66 -21.67 11.55
C PHE A 4 -18.75 -21.19 10.39
N LEU A 5 -19.14 -21.44 9.15
CA LEU A 5 -18.42 -20.94 7.97
C LEU A 5 -18.40 -19.42 7.90
N LEU A 6 -19.53 -18.76 8.19
CA LEU A 6 -19.62 -17.29 8.24
C LEU A 6 -18.71 -16.70 9.33
N LYS A 7 -18.72 -17.27 10.53
CA LYS A 7 -17.80 -16.84 11.61
C LYS A 7 -16.35 -16.98 11.18
N ARG A 8 -15.97 -18.12 10.60
CA ARG A 8 -14.61 -18.37 10.13
C ARG A 8 -14.19 -17.42 9.01
N PHE A 9 -15.10 -17.10 8.09
CA PHE A 9 -14.86 -16.15 7.01
C PHE A 9 -14.68 -14.72 7.52
N LEU A 10 -15.49 -14.28 8.48
CA LEU A 10 -15.34 -12.99 9.15
C LEU A 10 -14.00 -12.88 9.88
N THR A 11 -13.62 -13.92 10.63
CA THR A 11 -12.31 -13.97 11.30
C THR A 11 -11.17 -13.85 10.28
N LEU A 12 -11.26 -14.55 9.16
CA LEU A 12 -10.26 -14.50 8.09
C LEU A 12 -10.13 -13.10 7.50
N ILE A 13 -11.25 -12.43 7.20
CA ILE A 13 -11.25 -11.04 6.70
C ILE A 13 -10.59 -10.11 7.71
N ILE A 14 -10.95 -10.21 9.00
CA ILE A 14 -10.39 -9.35 10.05
C ILE A 14 -8.88 -9.58 10.19
N THR A 15 -8.43 -10.83 10.19
CA THR A 15 -7.01 -11.17 10.26
C THR A 15 -6.25 -10.64 9.04
N LEU A 16 -6.79 -10.80 7.83
CA LEU A 16 -6.17 -10.25 6.62
C LEU A 16 -6.10 -8.73 6.67
N LEU A 17 -7.17 -8.05 7.08
CA LEU A 17 -7.17 -6.59 7.25
C LEU A 17 -6.09 -6.17 8.25
N GLY A 18 -6.00 -6.84 9.40
CA GLY A 18 -4.95 -6.58 10.40
C GLY A 18 -3.54 -6.69 9.82
N ILE A 19 -3.26 -7.78 9.09
CA ILE A 19 -1.95 -7.98 8.43
C ILE A 19 -1.69 -6.86 7.42
N THR A 20 -2.68 -6.52 6.57
CA THR A 20 -2.49 -5.48 5.55
C THR A 20 -2.23 -4.10 6.14
N ILE A 21 -2.89 -3.74 7.26
CA ILE A 21 -2.67 -2.46 7.95
C ILE A 21 -1.26 -2.42 8.53
N ILE A 22 -0.81 -3.51 9.15
CA ILE A 22 0.53 -3.61 9.72
C ILE A 22 1.58 -3.48 8.60
N SER A 23 1.45 -4.26 7.53
CA SER A 23 2.36 -4.21 6.38
C SER A 23 2.40 -2.81 5.75
N PHE A 24 1.23 -2.19 5.55
CA PHE A 24 1.13 -0.83 5.02
C PHE A 24 1.84 0.19 5.93
N SER A 25 1.65 0.07 7.24
CA SER A 25 2.27 0.95 8.23
C SER A 25 3.79 0.81 8.27
N ILE A 26 4.31 -0.43 8.21
CA ILE A 26 5.76 -0.69 8.18
C ILE A 26 6.43 0.02 7.00
N ILE A 27 5.84 -0.03 5.81
CA ILE A 27 6.38 0.63 4.62
C ILE A 27 6.38 2.16 4.77
N HIS A 28 5.36 2.74 5.42
CA HIS A 28 5.29 4.18 5.64
C HIS A 28 6.22 4.68 6.74
N LEU A 29 6.55 3.81 7.70
CA LEU A 29 7.50 4.09 8.77
C LEU A 29 8.96 3.85 8.34
N ALA A 30 9.18 3.21 7.19
CA ALA A 30 10.51 3.00 6.66
C ALA A 30 11.21 4.34 6.40
N PRO A 31 12.52 4.45 6.70
CA PRO A 31 13.29 5.64 6.38
C PRO A 31 13.25 5.92 4.87
N GLY A 32 13.01 7.17 4.48
CA GLY A 32 12.83 7.56 3.08
C GLY A 32 11.40 7.35 2.51
N GLY A 33 10.53 6.68 3.27
CA GLY A 33 9.10 6.48 2.96
C GLY A 33 8.83 5.45 1.84
N PRO A 34 7.58 5.30 1.39
CA PRO A 34 7.17 4.26 0.43
C PRO A 34 7.86 4.36 -0.95
N LEU A 35 8.46 5.50 -1.28
CA LEU A 35 9.21 5.68 -2.53
C LEU A 35 10.71 5.42 -2.40
N SER A 36 11.25 5.21 -1.19
CA SER A 36 12.68 4.93 -0.97
C SER A 36 13.24 3.89 -1.94
N PRO A 37 12.58 2.72 -2.15
CA PRO A 37 13.08 1.70 -3.07
C PRO A 37 13.24 2.17 -4.53
N LEU A 38 12.51 3.21 -4.93
CA LEU A 38 12.54 3.77 -6.28
C LEU A 38 13.52 4.94 -6.41
N THR A 39 13.69 5.71 -5.34
CA THR A 39 14.43 6.97 -5.36
C THR A 39 15.85 6.86 -4.83
N GLU A 40 16.11 5.98 -3.86
CA GLU A 40 17.42 5.88 -3.21
C GLU A 40 18.42 5.07 -4.03
N PHE A 41 17.95 4.10 -4.81
CA PHE A 41 18.82 3.27 -5.66
C PHE A 41 19.04 3.85 -7.07
N ASN A 42 18.37 4.96 -7.41
CA ASN A 42 18.48 5.57 -8.73
C ASN A 42 18.99 7.02 -8.64
N PRO A 43 20.31 7.24 -8.79
CA PRO A 43 20.92 8.57 -8.71
C PRO A 43 20.49 9.55 -9.82
N LYS A 44 19.68 9.08 -10.80
CA LYS A 44 19.11 9.92 -11.87
C LYS A 44 17.75 10.54 -11.50
N ILE A 45 17.18 10.24 -10.33
CA ILE A 45 15.90 10.82 -9.94
C ILE A 45 16.09 12.26 -9.43
N THR A 46 15.70 13.21 -10.28
CA THR A 46 15.58 14.63 -9.92
C THR A 46 14.48 14.83 -8.86
N PRO A 47 14.62 15.79 -7.93
CA PRO A 47 13.57 16.12 -6.96
C PRO A 47 12.19 16.37 -7.57
N GLU A 48 12.14 16.99 -8.74
CA GLU A 48 10.90 17.23 -9.51
C GLU A 48 10.22 15.93 -9.94
N TYR A 49 11.01 14.93 -10.36
CA TYR A 49 10.48 13.63 -10.73
C TYR A 49 9.95 12.89 -9.50
N ARG A 50 10.61 13.01 -8.34
CA ARG A 50 10.12 12.47 -7.07
C ARG A 50 8.75 13.05 -6.70
N GLU A 51 8.57 14.36 -6.79
CA GLU A 51 7.28 15.00 -6.49
C GLU A 51 6.17 14.53 -7.43
N LYS A 52 6.50 14.33 -8.72
CA LYS A 52 5.57 13.76 -9.69
C LYS A 52 5.14 12.34 -9.29
N LEU A 53 6.07 11.51 -8.82
CA LEU A 53 5.76 10.17 -8.32
C LEU A 53 4.88 10.22 -7.06
N VAL A 54 5.17 11.12 -6.11
CA VAL A 54 4.33 11.32 -4.91
C VAL A 54 2.88 11.57 -5.31
N LYS A 55 2.63 12.50 -6.24
CA LYS A 55 1.28 12.80 -6.73
C LYS A 55 0.65 11.64 -7.51
N MET A 56 1.43 10.97 -8.36
CA MET A 56 0.96 9.84 -9.18
C MET A 56 0.50 8.66 -8.31
N TYR A 57 1.24 8.33 -7.25
CA TYR A 57 0.89 7.28 -6.30
C TYR A 57 -0.08 7.75 -5.20
N GLY A 58 -0.45 9.03 -5.18
CA GLY A 58 -1.37 9.61 -4.20
C GLY A 58 -0.80 9.67 -2.79
N LEU A 59 0.53 9.70 -2.66
CA LEU A 59 1.25 9.73 -1.38
C LEU A 59 1.18 11.11 -0.69
N ASP A 60 0.65 12.11 -1.39
CA ASP A 60 0.29 13.44 -0.89
C ASP A 60 -1.02 13.44 -0.08
N LYS A 61 -1.80 12.36 -0.12
CA LYS A 61 -3.11 12.27 0.55
C LYS A 61 -2.96 11.83 2.01
N PRO A 62 -3.97 12.04 2.87
CA PRO A 62 -4.01 11.45 4.20
C PRO A 62 -3.83 9.92 4.19
N LEU A 63 -3.11 9.37 5.17
CA LEU A 63 -2.73 7.94 5.22
C LEU A 63 -3.92 6.97 5.07
N TYR A 64 -5.06 7.29 5.68
CA TYR A 64 -6.25 6.45 5.55
C TYR A 64 -6.79 6.41 4.10
N ILE A 65 -6.68 7.51 3.35
CA ILE A 65 -7.07 7.56 1.94
C ILE A 65 -6.09 6.75 1.10
N GLN A 66 -4.79 6.84 1.40
CA GLN A 66 -3.76 6.04 0.73
C GLN A 66 -4.03 4.54 0.92
N TYR A 67 -4.27 4.11 2.17
CA TYR A 67 -4.60 2.72 2.49
C TYR A 67 -5.85 2.23 1.77
N LEU A 68 -6.95 3.01 1.78
CA LEU A 68 -8.19 2.63 1.10
C LEU A 68 -8.02 2.51 -0.41
N ASN A 69 -7.27 3.42 -1.04
CA ASN A 69 -7.01 3.37 -2.48
C ASN A 69 -6.16 2.13 -2.84
N TRP A 70 -5.13 1.85 -2.05
CA TRP A 70 -4.28 0.68 -2.23
C TRP A 70 -5.06 -0.63 -2.02
N LEU A 71 -5.83 -0.73 -0.93
CA LEU A 71 -6.67 -1.90 -0.63
C LEU A 71 -7.69 -2.14 -1.75
N LYS A 72 -8.32 -1.07 -2.27
CA LYS A 72 -9.24 -1.16 -3.42
C LYS A 72 -8.55 -1.69 -4.68
N GLY A 73 -7.28 -1.34 -4.89
CA GLY A 73 -6.45 -1.92 -5.96
C GLY A 73 -6.30 -3.43 -5.80
N ILE A 74 -5.88 -3.87 -4.62
CA ILE A 74 -5.71 -5.29 -4.30
C ILE A 74 -7.00 -6.08 -4.46
N LEU A 75 -8.12 -5.56 -3.98
CA LEU A 75 -9.44 -6.19 -4.14
C LEU A 75 -9.86 -6.33 -5.60
N LYS A 76 -9.32 -5.50 -6.49
CA LYS A 76 -9.48 -5.58 -7.95
C LYS A 76 -8.37 -6.39 -8.64
N LEU A 77 -7.51 -7.08 -7.87
CA LEU A 77 -6.34 -7.79 -8.36
C LEU A 77 -5.34 -6.88 -9.11
N ASN A 78 -5.35 -5.58 -8.80
CA ASN A 78 -4.40 -4.61 -9.32
C ASN A 78 -3.32 -4.36 -8.25
N PHE A 79 -2.13 -4.90 -8.50
CA PHE A 79 -0.97 -4.78 -7.62
C PHE A 79 -0.05 -3.60 -7.96
N GLY A 80 -0.45 -2.76 -8.92
CA GLY A 80 0.39 -1.69 -9.46
C GLY A 80 1.34 -2.18 -10.54
N ASN A 81 2.34 -1.35 -10.84
CA ASN A 81 3.32 -1.61 -11.88
C ASN A 81 4.63 -2.08 -11.26
N SER A 82 5.24 -3.11 -11.87
CA SER A 82 6.59 -3.53 -11.54
C SER A 82 7.61 -2.56 -12.14
N PHE A 83 8.71 -2.34 -11.42
CA PHE A 83 9.83 -1.51 -11.87
C PHE A 83 10.94 -2.45 -12.35
N SER A 84 10.79 -3.02 -13.55
CA SER A 84 11.86 -3.78 -14.23
C SER A 84 12.28 -3.10 -15.51
#